data_AF-A0A6B2SHN4-F1
#
_entry.id   AF-A0A6B2SHN4-F1
#
_cell.length_a   1.000
_cell.length_b   1.000
_cell.length_c   1.000
_cell.angle_alpha   90.00
_cell.angle_beta   90.00
_cell.angle_gamma   90.00
#
_symmetry.space_group_name_H-M   'P 1'
#
loop_
_entity.id
_entity.type
_entity.pdbx_description
1 polymer ?
#
loop_
_entity_poly.entity_id
_entity_poly.type
_entity_poly.pdbx_seq_one_letter_code
_entity_poly.pdbx_strand_id
1 'polypeptide(L)' 'RVLDRAGTPHPRRFALGPHTDARGAGAFTRPRTNSPTFRQNDATARAVLDFLRTHRTTTTRGTHDAAQ' A
#
# COMPACT_ATOMS: atom_id res chain seq x y z
N ARG A 1 -4.69 6.22 1.48
CA ARG A 1 -5.60 5.06 1.19
C ARG A 1 -6.74 5.55 0.28
N VAL A 2 -7.45 4.66 -0.44
CA VAL A 2 -8.68 5.05 -1.17
C VAL A 2 -9.86 4.97 -0.21
N LEU A 3 -10.70 6.00 -0.15
CA LEU A 3 -11.89 6.02 0.69
C LEU A 3 -13.14 5.80 -0.16
N ASP A 4 -14.15 5.14 0.41
CA ASP A 4 -15.49 5.09 -0.17
C ASP A 4 -16.31 6.35 0.18
N ARG A 5 -17.59 6.36 -0.20
CA ARG A 5 -18.50 7.48 0.05
C ARG A 5 -18.74 7.74 1.55
N ALA A 6 -18.60 6.72 2.39
CA ALA A 6 -18.73 6.85 3.85
C ALA A 6 -17.40 7.25 4.52
N GLY A 7 -16.33 7.48 3.75
CA GLY A 7 -15.00 7.77 4.27
C GLY A 7 -14.26 6.52 4.76
N THR A 8 -14.79 5.32 4.50
CA THR A 8 -14.15 4.08 4.94
C THR A 8 -13.02 3.69 3.99
N PRO A 9 -11.83 3.33 4.49
CA PRO A 9 -10.75 2.87 3.64
C PRO A 9 -11.11 1.59 2.89
N HIS A 10 -10.95 1.61 1.57
CA HIS A 10 -11.16 0.44 0.74
C HIS A 10 -10.13 -0.66 1.09
N PRO A 11 -10.56 -1.91 1.33
CA PRO A 11 -9.74 -2.94 1.96
C PRO A 11 -8.51 -3.34 1.11
N ARG A 12 -8.63 -3.26 -0.22
CA ARG A 12 -7.62 -3.74 -1.17
C ARG A 12 -7.04 -2.67 -2.10
N ARG A 13 -7.31 -1.38 -1.84
CA ARG A 13 -6.86 -0.28 -2.72
C ARG A 13 -5.90 0.64 -1.96
N PHE A 14 -4.83 1.00 -2.66
CA PHE A 14 -3.78 1.88 -2.20
C PHE A 14 -3.74 3.10 -3.12
N ALA A 15 -3.39 4.26 -2.59
CA ALA A 15 -3.34 5.52 -3.33
C ALA A 15 -1.98 6.16 -3.12
N LEU A 16 -1.41 6.70 -4.20
CA LEU A 16 -0.08 7.28 -4.26
C LEU A 16 -0.11 8.54 -5.14
N GLY A 17 0.68 9.55 -4.79
CA GLY A 17 0.84 10.75 -5.60
C GLY A 17 -0.12 11.89 -5.29
N PRO A 18 -0.36 12.81 -6.25
CA PRO A 18 -1.26 13.94 -6.07
C PRO A 18 -2.66 13.52 -5.62
N HIS A 19 -3.33 14.36 -4.84
CA HIS A 19 -4.65 14.09 -4.25
C HIS A 19 -4.66 13.00 -3.16
N THR A 20 -3.49 12.66 -2.62
CA THR A 20 -3.37 11.90 -1.38
C THR A 20 -2.96 12.81 -0.22
N ASP A 21 -2.99 12.28 1.00
CA ASP A 21 -2.51 12.92 2.23
C ASP A 21 -0.98 12.97 2.34
N ALA A 22 -0.26 12.31 1.42
CA ALA A 22 1.18 12.29 1.41
C ALA A 22 1.78 13.59 0.84
N ARG A 23 2.87 14.07 1.47
CA ARG A 23 3.64 15.19 0.95
C ARG A 23 4.48 14.74 -0.25
N GLY A 24 4.18 15.30 -1.43
CA GLY A 24 4.94 15.07 -2.67
C GLY A 24 6.14 16.00 -2.84
N ALA A 25 7.00 15.68 -3.80
CA ALA A 25 8.06 16.57 -4.26
C ALA A 25 7.51 17.60 -5.28
N GLY A 26 7.85 18.88 -5.12
CA GLY A 26 7.46 19.95 -6.05
C GLY A 26 8.36 20.11 -7.29
N ALA A 27 9.44 19.33 -7.37
CA ALA A 27 10.42 19.36 -8.46
C ALA A 27 11.01 17.97 -8.68
N PHE A 28 11.76 17.81 -9.78
CA PHE A 28 12.49 16.57 -10.07
C PHE A 28 13.48 16.23 -8.95
N THR A 29 13.64 14.92 -8.72
CA THR A 29 14.58 14.44 -7.71
C THR A 29 16.01 14.61 -8.22
N ARG A 30 16.88 15.18 -7.37
CA ARG A 30 18.32 15.23 -7.64
C ARG A 30 18.91 13.82 -7.67
N PRO A 31 19.88 13.54 -8.54
CA PRO A 31 20.60 12.28 -8.51
C PRO A 31 21.14 11.95 -7.11
N ARG A 32 21.15 10.66 -6.77
CA ARG A 32 21.67 10.13 -5.49
C ARG A 32 20.99 10.68 -4.23
N THR A 33 19.78 11.23 -4.36
CA THR A 33 18.96 11.67 -3.22
C THR A 33 17.73 10.79 -3.07
N ASN A 34 17.47 10.31 -1.87
CA ASN A 34 16.24 9.59 -1.54
C ASN A 34 15.10 10.61 -1.32
N SER A 35 14.45 11.06 -2.38
CA SER A 35 13.38 12.07 -2.28
C SER A 35 12.13 11.56 -1.55
N PRO A 36 11.24 12.47 -1.11
CA PRO A 36 9.95 12.07 -0.53
C PRO A 36 9.14 11.12 -1.42
N THR A 37 9.16 11.31 -2.74
CA THR A 37 8.44 10.44 -3.69
C THR A 37 8.99 9.02 -3.70
N PHE A 38 10.31 8.83 -3.64
CA PHE A 38 10.90 7.49 -3.54
C PHE A 38 10.57 6.82 -2.20
N ARG A 39 10.65 7.56 -1.10
CA ARG A 39 10.22 7.04 0.21
C ARG A 39 8.75 6.65 0.22
N GLN A 40 7.88 7.40 -0.47
CA GLN A 40 6.47 7.10 -0.61
C GLN A 40 6.25 5.78 -1.37
N ASN A 41 7.01 5.55 -2.44
CA ASN A 41 6.99 4.31 -3.20
C ASN A 41 7.41 3.11 -2.33
N ASP A 42 8.51 3.25 -1.60
CA ASP A 42 9.00 2.19 -0.71
C ASP A 42 7.99 1.85 0.40
N ALA A 43 7.42 2.87 1.04
CA ALA A 43 6.39 2.68 2.06
C ALA A 43 5.15 1.98 1.48
N THR A 44 4.73 2.36 0.27
CA THR A 44 3.60 1.75 -0.42
C THR A 44 3.89 0.30 -0.78
N ALA A 45 5.08 0.00 -1.30
CA ALA A 45 5.50 -1.36 -1.64
C ALA A 45 5.50 -2.26 -0.41
N ARG A 46 6.08 -1.81 0.72
CA ARG A 46 6.03 -2.55 1.99
C ARG A 46 4.59 -2.82 2.45
N ALA A 47 3.73 -1.81 2.41
CA ALA A 47 2.33 -1.97 2.81
C ALA A 47 1.55 -2.97 1.93
N VAL A 48 1.81 -2.99 0.62
CA VAL A 48 1.21 -3.96 -0.30
C VAL A 48 1.71 -5.37 -0.02
N LEU A 49 3.02 -5.55 0.17
CA LEU A 49 3.61 -6.85 0.46
C LEU A 49 3.13 -7.42 1.80
N ASP A 50 3.04 -6.59 2.83
CA ASP A 50 2.50 -6.98 4.13
C ASP A 50 1.04 -7.40 4.02
N PHE A 51 0.23 -6.64 3.27
CA PHE A 51 -1.16 -7.01 2.97
C PHE A 51 -1.24 -8.37 2.28
N LEU A 52 -0.47 -8.60 1.21
CA LEU A 52 -0.49 -9.86 0.47
C LEU A 52 -0.03 -11.03 1.33
N ARG A 53 0.98 -10.84 2.18
CA ARG A 53 1.44 -11.85 3.14
C ARG A 53 0.32 -12.25 4.08
N THR A 54 -0.37 -11.29 4.70
CA THR A 54 -1.49 -11.55 5.61
C THR A 54 -2.63 -12.27 4.90
N HIS A 55 -3.02 -11.82 3.71
CA HIS A 55 -4.10 -12.44 2.96
C HIS A 55 -3.78 -13.86 2.48
N ARG A 56 -2.53 -14.13 2.10
CA ARG A 56 -2.09 -15.48 1.74
C ARG A 56 -2.20 -16.44 2.93
N THR A 57 -1.84 -15.99 4.14
CA THR A 57 -1.94 -16.80 5.36
C THR A 57 -3.39 -17.18 5.67
N THR A 58 -4.33 -16.25 5.49
CA THR A 58 -5.76 -16.52 5.70
C THR A 58 -6.32 -17.52 4.69
N THR A 59 -5.94 -17.40 3.41
CA THR A 59 -6.37 -18.35 2.37
C THR A 59 -5.76 -19.73 2.56
N THR A 60 -4.47 -19.80 2.93
CA THR A 60 -3.77 -21.09 3.12
C THR A 60 -4.28 -21.84 4.35
N ARG A 61 -4.60 -21.13 5.45
CA ARG A 61 -5.17 -21.77 6.64
C ARG A 61 -6.60 -22.27 6.40
N GLY A 62 -7.44 -21.48 5.73
CA GLY A 62 -8.82 -21.89 5.43
C GLY A 62 -8.92 -23.03 4.41
N THR A 63 -7.93 -23.23 3.55
CA THR A 63 -7.86 -24.37 2.62
C THR A 63 -7.31 -25.63 3.27
N HIS A 64 -6.42 -25.52 4.26
CA HIS A 64 -5.89 -26.68 5.00
C HIS A 64 -6.87 -27.23 6.05
N ASP A 65 -7.75 -26.40 6.61
CA ASP A 65 -8.75 -26.79 7.63
C ASP A 65 -10.00 -27.44 7.02
N ALA A 66 -10.29 -27.15 5.74
CA ALA A 66 -11.42 -27.73 5.01
C ALA A 66 -11.14 -29.11 4.38
N ALA A 67 -9.94 -29.66 4.59
CA ALA A 67 -9.47 -30.94 4.05
C ALA A 67 -9.20 -32.01 5.13
N GLN A 68 -9.58 -31.75 6.38
CA GLN A 68 -9.65 -32.74 7.47
C GLN A 68 -11.12 -33.04 7.79
#